data_AF-A0A4Y8WGY7-F1
#
_entry.id   AF-A0A4Y8WGY7-F1
#
_cell.length_a   1.000
_cell.length_b   1.000
_cell.length_c   1.000
_cell.angle_alpha   90.00
_cell.angle_beta   90.00
_cell.angle_gamma   90.00
#
_symmetry.space_group_name_H-M   'P 1'
#
loop_
_entity.id
_entity.type
_entity.pdbx_description
1 polymer ?
#
loop_
_entity_poly.entity_id
_entity_poly.type
_entity_poly.pdbx_seq_one_letter_code
_entity_poly.pdbx_strand_id
1 'polypeptide(L)'
;MESKKIASIELGRVVAILAIIAMHCQMFLSYWQFNEVPWVGYIFNQSTRFAVPLFFLISGYLIQPKLVDAPIETLKRYISPLFRVFIVWSIICLAMPFNLGTVAESGYLAERQGYWGYLMQMPLNTLFEGGLVHLWFIPALMCAAAITALLAKLGKLDLLIPLAFSLYVYGVLAGSYQGLTEFWAPIFTRNGPFFSTLLFAIGFTIRQQNIQATTKQALTLALLGFAMHFTEALLLNQHEQPFNANDFLFGTVLWGTGCFMWLLAKPTLGQGSWLARQSKYVLPLYVAHLPIIIVMMNVTGIYQITGFAKDMTVLAGAIIGTFLLVKLLEKTPLYRWLFR
;
A
#
# COMPACT_ATOMS: atom_id res chain seq x y z
N MET A 1 11.87 26.79 -10.61
CA MET A 1 12.36 26.46 -9.25
C MET A 1 12.44 24.94 -9.13
N GLU A 2 13.65 24.37 -9.04
CA GLU A 2 13.78 22.94 -8.74
C GLU A 2 13.07 22.63 -7.42
N SER A 3 12.14 21.68 -7.45
CA SER A 3 11.49 21.18 -6.24
C SER A 3 12.54 20.50 -5.38
N LYS A 4 13.01 21.19 -4.33
CA LYS A 4 13.94 20.63 -3.36
C LYS A 4 13.21 19.51 -2.61
N LYS A 5 13.61 18.27 -2.86
CA LYS A 5 13.02 17.08 -2.21
C LYS A 5 13.16 17.20 -0.69
N ILE A 6 12.10 16.84 0.03
CA ILE A 6 12.08 16.80 1.49
C ILE A 6 12.68 15.46 1.93
N ALA A 7 13.85 15.48 2.58
CA ALA A 7 14.62 14.26 2.87
C ALA A 7 13.85 13.28 3.76
N SER A 8 13.08 13.79 4.72
CA SER A 8 12.26 12.97 5.61
C SER A 8 11.13 12.23 4.89
N ILE A 9 10.51 12.86 3.90
CA ILE A 9 9.51 12.19 3.05
C ILE A 9 10.16 11.05 2.28
N GLU A 10 11.34 11.28 1.69
CA GLU A 10 12.05 10.23 0.96
C GLU A 10 12.47 9.06 1.85
N LEU A 11 12.96 9.34 3.06
CA LEU A 11 13.25 8.32 4.08
C LEU A 11 11.99 7.55 4.47
N GLY A 12 10.90 8.26 4.78
CA GLY A 12 9.62 7.67 5.20
C GLY A 12 9.05 6.72 4.16
N ARG A 13 9.14 7.07 2.86
CA ARG A 13 8.73 6.19 1.75
C ARG A 13 9.53 4.89 1.73
N VAL A 14 10.83 4.93 2.01
CA VAL A 14 11.68 3.74 2.03
C VAL A 14 11.37 2.85 3.24
N VAL A 15 11.20 3.46 4.42
CA VAL A 15 10.78 2.71 5.62
C VAL A 15 9.41 2.06 5.42
N ALA A 16 8.44 2.79 4.87
CA ALA A 16 7.10 2.29 4.60
C ALA A 16 7.10 1.11 3.62
N ILE A 17 7.85 1.19 2.51
CA ILE A 17 7.89 0.06 1.56
C ILE A 17 8.57 -1.18 2.16
N LEU A 18 9.60 -1.01 2.98
CA LEU A 18 10.23 -2.14 3.68
C LEU A 18 9.28 -2.78 4.69
N ALA A 19 8.48 -1.99 5.41
CA ALA A 19 7.44 -2.50 6.30
C ALA A 19 6.37 -3.31 5.54
N ILE A 20 5.93 -2.83 4.37
CA ILE A 20 4.98 -3.54 3.50
C ILE A 20 5.57 -4.88 3.01
N ILE A 21 6.83 -4.88 2.56
CA ILE A 21 7.50 -6.10 2.12
C ILE A 21 7.57 -7.12 3.26
N ALA A 22 7.98 -6.69 4.45
CA ALA A 22 8.05 -7.55 5.61
C ALA A 22 6.67 -8.11 6.02
N MET A 23 5.62 -7.28 6.00
CA MET A 23 4.25 -7.74 6.22
C MET A 23 3.84 -8.84 5.22
N HIS A 24 4.13 -8.65 3.93
CA HIS A 24 3.79 -9.63 2.89
C HIS A 24 4.63 -10.92 2.91
N CYS A 25 5.76 -10.92 3.61
CA CYS A 25 6.54 -12.15 3.85
C CYS A 25 5.89 -13.07 4.89
N GLN A 26 4.72 -12.71 5.45
CA GLN A 26 3.98 -13.52 6.43
C GLN A 26 4.77 -13.82 7.72
N MET A 27 5.55 -12.82 8.13
CA MET A 27 6.42 -12.90 9.29
C MET A 27 5.70 -13.32 10.57
N PHE A 28 6.33 -14.20 11.34
CA PHE A 28 5.95 -14.64 12.70
C PHE A 28 4.67 -15.48 12.79
N LEU A 29 4.11 -15.96 11.67
CA LEU A 29 2.86 -16.73 11.70
C LEU A 29 3.03 -18.22 12.08
N SER A 30 4.23 -18.79 11.93
CA SER A 30 4.43 -20.26 11.98
C SER A 30 5.10 -20.83 13.24
N TYR A 31 5.57 -19.99 14.18
CA TYR A 31 6.36 -20.47 15.34
C TYR A 31 6.02 -19.80 16.69
N TRP A 32 5.64 -18.52 16.73
CA TRP A 32 5.21 -17.87 17.98
C TRP A 32 3.70 -17.86 18.09
N GLN A 33 3.15 -19.05 18.35
CA GLN A 33 1.72 -19.27 18.52
C GLN A 33 1.37 -19.38 20.00
N PHE A 34 0.31 -18.69 20.41
CA PHE A 34 -0.26 -18.78 21.75
C PHE A 34 -1.69 -19.27 21.60
N ASN A 35 -2.00 -20.44 22.15
CA ASN A 35 -3.28 -21.13 21.94
C ASN A 35 -3.63 -21.28 20.44
N GLU A 36 -2.67 -21.74 19.61
CA GLU A 36 -2.80 -21.88 18.16
C GLU A 36 -3.02 -20.55 17.38
N VAL A 37 -2.93 -19.40 18.06
CA VAL A 37 -3.08 -18.09 17.43
C VAL A 37 -1.72 -17.37 17.33
N PRO A 38 -1.29 -16.93 16.14
CA PRO A 38 -0.01 -16.25 15.94
C PRO A 38 -0.09 -14.75 16.29
N TRP A 39 -0.34 -14.43 17.57
CA TRP A 39 -0.53 -13.05 18.03
C TRP A 39 0.62 -12.12 17.68
N VAL A 40 1.88 -12.60 17.71
CA VAL A 40 3.04 -11.77 17.33
C VAL A 40 2.97 -11.37 15.86
N GLY A 41 2.63 -12.30 14.97
CA GLY A 41 2.46 -12.00 13.55
C GLY A 41 1.24 -11.11 13.27
N TYR A 42 0.17 -11.27 14.03
CA TYR A 42 -1.02 -10.42 13.94
C TYR A 42 -0.75 -8.98 14.38
N ILE A 43 -0.08 -8.79 15.52
CA ILE A 43 0.34 -7.47 16.01
C ILE A 43 1.34 -6.85 15.03
N PHE A 44 2.30 -7.64 14.53
CA PHE A 44 3.25 -7.16 13.52
C PHE A 44 2.51 -6.69 12.26
N ASN A 45 1.59 -7.48 11.71
CA ASN A 45 0.77 -7.10 10.56
C ASN A 45 0.07 -5.75 10.78
N GLN A 46 -0.65 -5.60 11.90
CA GLN A 46 -1.36 -4.35 12.21
C GLN A 46 -0.42 -3.17 12.50
N SER A 47 0.76 -3.42 13.06
CA SER A 47 1.78 -2.39 13.27
C SER A 47 2.40 -1.83 11.98
N THR A 48 2.13 -2.44 10.82
CA THR A 48 2.59 -1.93 9.52
C THR A 48 1.53 -1.13 8.75
N ARG A 49 0.28 -1.08 9.24
CA ARG A 49 -0.87 -0.48 8.51
C ARG A 49 -0.77 1.03 8.30
N PHE A 50 0.18 1.73 8.94
CA PHE A 50 0.47 3.14 8.64
C PHE A 50 1.13 3.36 7.26
N ALA A 51 1.76 2.32 6.69
CA ALA A 51 2.64 2.47 5.53
C ALA A 51 1.89 2.90 4.26
N VAL A 52 0.76 2.27 3.94
CA VAL A 52 -0.07 2.63 2.78
C VAL A 52 -0.72 4.02 2.92
N PRO A 53 -1.30 4.39 4.09
CA PRO A 53 -1.71 5.76 4.38
C PRO A 53 -0.64 6.81 4.09
N LEU A 54 0.60 6.54 4.50
CA LEU A 54 1.70 7.47 4.27
C LEU A 54 1.92 7.73 2.77
N PHE A 55 1.79 6.72 1.91
CA PHE A 55 1.90 6.91 0.45
C PHE A 55 0.78 7.77 -0.13
N PHE A 56 -0.47 7.55 0.27
CA PHE A 56 -1.59 8.39 -0.20
C PHE A 56 -1.42 9.86 0.25
N LEU A 57 -1.06 10.09 1.52
CA LEU A 57 -0.78 11.42 2.07
C LEU A 57 0.33 12.13 1.29
N ILE A 58 1.46 11.45 1.05
CA ILE A 58 2.58 12.00 0.28
C ILE A 58 2.16 12.30 -1.16
N SER A 59 1.41 11.41 -1.80
CA SER A 59 0.93 11.62 -3.17
C SER A 59 0.04 12.85 -3.28
N GLY A 60 -0.94 13.01 -2.38
CA GLY A 60 -1.81 14.18 -2.32
C GLY A 60 -1.03 15.48 -2.06
N TYR A 61 -0.08 15.44 -1.12
CA TYR A 61 0.77 16.59 -0.81
C TYR A 61 1.63 17.04 -1.99
N LEU A 62 2.26 16.10 -2.70
CA LEU A 62 3.20 16.42 -3.79
C LEU A 62 2.51 16.86 -5.08
N ILE A 63 1.32 16.34 -5.38
CA ILE A 63 0.59 16.66 -6.62
C ILE A 63 -0.16 18.00 -6.51
N GLN A 64 -0.51 18.43 -5.29
CA GLN A 64 -1.43 19.55 -5.05
C GLN A 64 -1.11 20.82 -5.86
N PRO A 65 0.14 21.37 -5.87
CA PRO A 65 0.38 22.66 -6.52
C PRO A 65 0.11 22.63 -8.03
N LYS A 66 0.42 21.49 -8.66
CA LYS A 66 0.24 21.31 -10.12
C LYS A 66 -1.21 21.00 -10.48
N LEU A 67 -1.91 20.28 -9.60
CA LEU A 67 -3.28 19.86 -9.83
C LEU A 67 -4.25 21.04 -9.71
N VAL A 68 -4.03 21.97 -8.78
CA VAL A 68 -4.86 23.20 -8.71
C VAL A 68 -4.67 24.08 -9.93
N ASP A 69 -3.42 24.22 -10.41
CA ASP A 69 -3.08 25.06 -11.57
C ASP A 69 -3.61 24.52 -12.90
N ALA A 70 -3.41 23.22 -13.16
CA ALA A 70 -3.85 22.57 -14.39
C ALA A 70 -4.45 21.18 -14.11
N PRO A 71 -5.72 21.09 -13.64
CA PRO A 71 -6.28 19.84 -13.11
C PRO A 71 -6.26 18.67 -14.09
N ILE A 72 -6.77 18.85 -15.31
CA ILE A 72 -6.91 17.76 -16.29
C ILE A 72 -5.56 17.36 -16.89
N GLU A 73 -4.70 18.34 -17.17
CA GLU A 73 -3.38 18.06 -17.71
C GLU A 73 -2.50 17.34 -16.68
N THR A 74 -2.49 17.83 -15.44
CA THR A 74 -1.76 17.18 -14.34
C THR A 74 -2.29 15.78 -14.08
N LEU A 75 -3.61 15.59 -14.07
CA LEU A 75 -4.22 14.27 -13.92
C LEU A 75 -3.75 13.30 -15.02
N LYS A 76 -3.83 13.70 -16.29
CA LYS A 76 -3.41 12.85 -17.42
C LYS A 76 -1.94 12.45 -17.33
N ARG A 77 -1.07 13.43 -17.02
CA ARG A 77 0.37 13.19 -16.83
C ARG A 77 0.68 12.30 -15.63
N TYR A 78 -0.13 12.36 -14.57
CA TYR A 78 0.03 11.57 -13.36
C TYR A 78 -0.48 10.14 -13.52
N ILE A 79 -1.67 9.96 -14.11
CA ILE A 79 -2.33 8.65 -14.25
C ILE A 79 -1.74 7.81 -15.38
N SER A 80 -1.38 8.40 -16.53
CA SER A 80 -0.88 7.64 -17.68
C SER A 80 0.28 6.67 -17.37
N PRO A 81 1.35 7.08 -16.67
CA PRO A 81 2.43 6.17 -16.30
C PRO A 81 1.97 5.09 -15.29
N LEU A 82 1.14 5.47 -14.31
CA LEU A 82 0.60 4.55 -13.31
C LEU A 82 -0.28 3.47 -13.95
N PHE A 83 -1.13 3.85 -14.90
CA PHE A 83 -1.99 2.94 -15.64
C PHE A 83 -1.16 1.93 -16.45
N ARG A 84 -0.11 2.39 -17.14
CA ARG A 84 0.81 1.49 -17.86
C ARG A 84 1.44 0.48 -16.89
N VAL A 85 2.01 0.97 -15.80
CA VAL A 85 2.65 0.11 -14.78
C VAL A 85 1.66 -0.92 -14.23
N PHE A 86 0.43 -0.51 -13.93
CA PHE A 86 -0.64 -1.40 -13.47
C PHE A 86 -0.95 -2.50 -14.49
N ILE A 87 -1.13 -2.16 -15.77
CA ILE A 87 -1.43 -3.15 -16.82
C ILE A 87 -0.26 -4.11 -17.02
N VAL A 88 0.97 -3.59 -17.15
CA VAL A 88 2.15 -4.42 -17.39
C VAL A 88 2.38 -5.40 -16.24
N TRP A 89 2.32 -4.95 -15.00
CA TRP A 89 2.51 -5.84 -13.85
C TRP A 89 1.32 -6.78 -13.62
N SER A 90 0.11 -6.37 -13.98
CA SER A 90 -1.04 -7.29 -13.98
C SER A 90 -0.82 -8.45 -14.96
N ILE A 91 -0.36 -8.17 -16.19
CA ILE A 91 -0.06 -9.21 -17.18
C ILE A 91 1.06 -10.14 -16.67
N ILE A 92 2.14 -9.58 -16.12
CA ILE A 92 3.24 -10.37 -15.55
C ILE A 92 2.73 -11.29 -14.45
N CYS A 93 1.93 -10.78 -13.52
CA CYS A 93 1.42 -11.57 -12.41
C CYS A 93 0.39 -12.62 -12.84
N LEU A 94 -0.43 -12.33 -13.86
CA LEU A 94 -1.37 -13.30 -14.42
C LEU A 94 -0.64 -14.49 -15.07
N ALA A 95 0.47 -14.22 -15.76
CA ALA A 95 1.28 -15.20 -16.46
C ALA A 95 2.30 -15.93 -15.56
N MET A 96 2.68 -15.36 -14.42
CA MET A 96 3.65 -15.98 -13.53
C MET A 96 3.02 -17.16 -12.77
N PRO A 97 3.65 -18.36 -12.76
CA PRO A 97 3.19 -19.45 -11.91
C PRO A 97 3.51 -19.17 -10.44
N PHE A 98 2.59 -19.55 -9.55
CA PHE A 98 2.74 -19.32 -8.11
C PHE A 98 3.25 -20.56 -7.36
N ASN A 99 3.03 -21.76 -7.91
CA ASN A 99 3.54 -23.02 -7.36
C ASN A 99 4.35 -23.81 -8.39
N LEU A 100 5.68 -23.73 -8.31
CA LEU A 100 6.59 -24.43 -9.22
C LEU A 100 6.55 -25.96 -9.06
N GLY A 101 6.19 -26.47 -7.89
CA GLY A 101 5.99 -27.90 -7.66
C GLY A 101 4.81 -28.43 -8.48
N THR A 102 3.66 -27.75 -8.42
CA THR A 102 2.49 -28.09 -9.24
C THR A 102 2.78 -27.96 -10.75
N VAL A 103 3.59 -26.97 -11.16
CA VAL A 103 4.04 -26.87 -12.55
C VAL A 103 4.84 -28.11 -12.97
N ALA A 104 5.73 -28.60 -12.11
CA ALA A 104 6.54 -29.78 -12.40
C ALA A 104 5.71 -31.08 -12.42
N GLU A 105 4.75 -31.21 -11.51
CA GLU A 105 3.93 -32.42 -11.34
C GLU A 105 2.77 -32.50 -12.34
N SER A 106 2.09 -31.38 -12.60
CA SER A 106 0.81 -31.32 -13.32
C SER A 106 0.80 -30.33 -14.50
N GLY A 107 1.88 -29.58 -14.71
CA GLY A 107 2.04 -28.62 -15.81
C GLY A 107 1.54 -27.20 -15.50
N TYR A 108 2.00 -26.24 -16.31
CA TYR A 108 1.71 -24.82 -16.13
C TYR A 108 0.21 -24.49 -16.12
N LEU A 109 -0.56 -25.06 -17.05
CA LEU A 109 -1.99 -24.77 -17.16
C LEU A 109 -2.77 -25.26 -15.94
N ALA A 110 -2.43 -26.44 -15.39
CA ALA A 110 -3.05 -26.96 -14.19
C ALA A 110 -2.83 -26.04 -12.98
N GLU A 111 -1.63 -25.47 -12.85
CA GLU A 111 -1.31 -24.52 -11.77
C GLU A 111 -2.05 -23.18 -11.93
N ARG A 112 -2.13 -22.64 -13.16
CA ARG A 112 -2.76 -21.33 -13.40
C ARG A 112 -4.27 -21.33 -13.40
N GLN A 113 -4.91 -22.41 -13.85
CA GLN A 113 -6.36 -22.45 -14.08
C GLN A 113 -7.14 -22.15 -12.79
N GLY A 114 -6.68 -22.65 -11.65
CA GLY A 114 -7.31 -22.38 -10.35
C GLY A 114 -7.30 -20.89 -9.99
N TYR A 115 -6.15 -20.22 -10.16
CA TYR A 115 -6.04 -18.79 -9.85
C TYR A 115 -6.84 -17.92 -10.82
N TRP A 116 -6.81 -18.23 -12.12
CA TRP A 116 -7.64 -17.51 -13.09
C TRP A 116 -9.14 -17.71 -12.82
N GLY A 117 -9.54 -18.92 -12.42
CA GLY A 117 -10.88 -19.22 -11.96
C GLY A 117 -11.29 -18.39 -10.75
N TYR A 118 -10.42 -18.28 -9.73
CA TYR A 118 -10.64 -17.43 -8.56
C TYR A 118 -10.86 -15.96 -8.95
N LEU A 119 -10.02 -15.40 -9.83
CA LEU A 119 -10.17 -14.02 -10.29
C LEU A 119 -11.49 -13.80 -11.06
N MET A 120 -11.96 -14.80 -11.81
CA MET A 120 -13.24 -14.74 -12.53
C MET A 120 -14.46 -14.76 -11.59
N GLN A 121 -14.33 -15.27 -10.36
CA GLN A 121 -15.41 -15.26 -9.36
C GLN A 121 -15.67 -13.86 -8.79
N MET A 122 -14.67 -12.98 -8.77
CA MET A 122 -14.79 -11.62 -8.26
C MET A 122 -14.31 -10.58 -9.30
N PRO A 123 -14.98 -10.48 -10.47
CA PRO A 123 -14.47 -9.74 -11.63
C PRO A 123 -14.29 -8.25 -11.33
N LEU A 124 -15.14 -7.66 -10.48
CA LEU A 124 -14.98 -6.27 -10.05
C LEU A 124 -13.72 -6.08 -9.21
N ASN A 125 -13.45 -6.95 -8.22
CA ASN A 125 -12.21 -6.87 -7.45
C ASN A 125 -10.99 -7.09 -8.34
N THR A 126 -11.04 -8.07 -9.24
CA THR A 126 -9.97 -8.33 -10.21
C THR A 126 -9.64 -7.10 -11.06
N LEU A 127 -10.63 -6.29 -11.45
CA LEU A 127 -10.37 -5.04 -12.17
C LEU A 127 -9.59 -4.02 -11.34
N PHE A 128 -9.88 -3.94 -10.03
CA PHE A 128 -9.24 -2.99 -9.12
C PHE A 128 -7.94 -3.51 -8.49
N GLU A 129 -7.72 -4.82 -8.47
CA GLU A 129 -6.53 -5.47 -7.92
C GLU A 129 -5.54 -5.87 -9.02
N GLY A 130 -5.98 -6.03 -10.25
CA GLY A 130 -5.14 -6.47 -11.36
C GLY A 130 -4.78 -7.94 -11.28
N GLY A 131 -3.58 -8.29 -11.73
CA GLY A 131 -3.11 -9.68 -11.80
C GLY A 131 -2.62 -10.28 -10.48
N LEU A 132 -2.47 -9.47 -9.44
CA LEU A 132 -2.11 -9.89 -8.10
C LEU A 132 -2.53 -8.82 -7.09
N VAL A 133 -3.07 -9.27 -5.95
CA VAL A 133 -3.80 -8.43 -4.99
C VAL A 133 -3.08 -7.13 -4.64
N HIS A 134 -1.76 -7.14 -4.41
CA HIS A 134 -1.00 -5.96 -3.94
C HIS A 134 -1.05 -4.76 -4.89
N LEU A 135 -1.36 -4.95 -6.18
CA LEU A 135 -1.39 -3.88 -7.17
C LEU A 135 -2.56 -2.90 -6.96
N TRP A 136 -3.51 -3.22 -6.07
CA TRP A 136 -4.72 -2.45 -5.76
C TRP A 136 -4.47 -0.97 -5.42
N PHE A 137 -3.32 -0.65 -4.84
CA PHE A 137 -2.97 0.72 -4.46
C PHE A 137 -2.91 1.65 -5.69
N ILE A 138 -2.51 1.15 -6.87
CA ILE A 138 -2.41 1.98 -8.07
C ILE A 138 -3.81 2.45 -8.53
N PRO A 139 -4.80 1.58 -8.78
CA PRO A 139 -6.17 2.01 -9.08
C PRO A 139 -6.77 2.92 -8.02
N ALA A 140 -6.57 2.60 -6.73
CA ALA A 140 -7.05 3.44 -5.64
C ALA A 140 -6.47 4.87 -5.68
N LEU A 141 -5.16 4.99 -5.98
CA LEU A 141 -4.48 6.28 -6.14
C LEU A 141 -4.98 7.05 -7.37
N MET A 142 -5.22 6.36 -8.48
CA MET A 142 -5.80 6.96 -9.69
C MET A 142 -7.21 7.51 -9.41
N CYS A 143 -8.05 6.77 -8.67
CA CYS A 143 -9.38 7.23 -8.25
C CYS A 143 -9.30 8.51 -7.40
N ALA A 144 -8.46 8.52 -6.35
CA ALA A 144 -8.32 9.69 -5.47
C ALA A 144 -7.84 10.94 -6.24
N ALA A 145 -6.85 10.78 -7.13
CA ALA A 145 -6.37 11.86 -7.98
C ALA A 145 -7.43 12.35 -8.96
N ALA A 146 -8.21 11.45 -9.57
CA ALA A 146 -9.26 11.80 -10.52
C ALA A 146 -10.43 12.54 -9.85
N ILE A 147 -10.87 12.10 -8.68
CA ILE A 147 -11.90 12.78 -7.88
C ILE A 147 -11.42 14.20 -7.54
N THR A 148 -10.18 14.33 -7.05
CA THR A 148 -9.61 15.63 -6.68
C THR A 148 -9.49 16.57 -7.88
N ALA A 149 -9.01 16.07 -9.03
CA ALA A 149 -8.89 16.86 -10.26
C ALA A 149 -10.25 17.28 -10.84
N LEU A 150 -11.27 16.42 -10.72
CA LEU A 150 -12.64 16.77 -11.12
C LEU A 150 -13.18 17.90 -10.24
N LEU A 151 -13.05 17.80 -8.91
CA LEU A 151 -13.48 18.87 -8.00
C LEU A 151 -12.70 20.17 -8.24
N ALA A 152 -11.39 20.10 -8.49
CA ALA A 152 -10.58 21.25 -8.86
C ALA A 152 -11.07 21.91 -10.16
N LYS A 153 -11.32 21.12 -11.21
CA LYS A 153 -11.86 21.64 -12.48
C LYS A 153 -13.21 22.33 -12.31
N LEU A 154 -14.06 21.80 -11.43
CA LEU A 154 -15.38 22.34 -11.15
C LEU A 154 -15.36 23.53 -10.17
N GLY A 155 -14.19 23.92 -9.63
CA GLY A 155 -14.09 24.95 -8.61
C GLY A 155 -14.71 24.57 -7.26
N LYS A 156 -14.85 23.26 -6.98
CA LYS A 156 -15.54 22.71 -5.79
C LYS A 156 -14.58 21.98 -4.84
N LEU A 157 -13.35 22.48 -4.69
CA LEU A 157 -12.36 21.84 -3.79
C LEU A 157 -12.79 21.84 -2.32
N ASP A 158 -13.66 22.75 -1.90
CA ASP A 158 -14.22 22.76 -0.54
C ASP A 158 -15.02 21.49 -0.22
N LEU A 159 -15.52 20.78 -1.25
CA LEU A 159 -16.21 19.49 -1.09
C LEU A 159 -15.27 18.29 -0.97
N LEU A 160 -13.96 18.47 -1.17
CA LEU A 160 -13.00 17.36 -1.20
C LEU A 160 -12.96 16.61 0.14
N ILE A 161 -12.75 17.31 1.25
CA ILE A 161 -12.69 16.68 2.58
C ILE A 161 -14.04 16.06 2.97
N PRO A 162 -15.20 16.75 2.85
CA PRO A 162 -16.50 16.13 3.13
C PRO A 162 -16.77 14.86 2.32
N LEU A 163 -16.52 14.88 1.01
CA LEU A 163 -16.70 13.71 0.15
C LEU A 163 -15.76 12.57 0.57
N ALA A 164 -14.48 12.89 0.77
CA ALA A 164 -13.47 11.91 1.11
C ALA A 164 -13.73 11.28 2.49
N PHE A 165 -14.20 12.06 3.45
CA PHE A 165 -14.61 11.59 4.77
C PHE A 165 -15.79 10.62 4.68
N SER A 166 -16.84 10.98 3.93
CA SER A 166 -18.00 10.10 3.72
C SER A 166 -17.61 8.77 3.07
N LEU A 167 -16.72 8.81 2.05
CA LEU A 167 -16.19 7.62 1.40
C LEU A 167 -15.39 6.74 2.37
N TYR A 168 -14.56 7.34 3.22
CA TYR A 168 -13.78 6.60 4.22
C TYR A 168 -14.66 5.97 5.29
N VAL A 169 -15.63 6.72 5.84
CA VAL A 169 -16.60 6.19 6.81
C VAL A 169 -17.35 5.00 6.21
N TYR A 170 -17.90 5.15 5.01
CA TYR A 170 -18.54 4.03 4.31
C TYR A 170 -17.59 2.84 4.15
N GLY A 171 -16.34 3.09 3.75
CA GLY A 171 -15.33 2.05 3.57
C GLY A 171 -14.96 1.29 4.85
N VAL A 172 -14.91 1.98 5.99
CA VAL A 172 -14.70 1.35 7.30
C VAL A 172 -15.91 0.51 7.68
N LEU A 173 -17.12 1.08 7.59
CA LEU A 173 -18.38 0.42 7.95
C LEU A 173 -18.62 -0.86 7.13
N ALA A 174 -18.50 -0.77 5.80
CA ALA A 174 -18.71 -1.91 4.89
C ALA A 174 -17.50 -2.83 4.74
N GLY A 175 -16.38 -2.53 5.41
CA GLY A 175 -15.14 -3.30 5.38
C GLY A 175 -14.85 -3.94 6.73
N SER A 176 -13.94 -3.35 7.49
CA SER A 176 -13.51 -3.89 8.79
C SER A 176 -14.63 -3.97 9.84
N TYR A 177 -15.67 -3.15 9.72
CA TYR A 177 -16.83 -3.16 10.61
C TYR A 177 -18.01 -3.99 10.07
N GLN A 178 -17.82 -4.75 8.98
CA GLN A 178 -18.92 -5.48 8.34
C GLN A 178 -19.62 -6.45 9.30
N GLY A 179 -18.87 -7.13 10.19
CA GLY A 179 -19.47 -8.01 11.21
C GLY A 179 -20.39 -7.31 12.21
N LEU A 180 -20.29 -5.98 12.35
CA LEU A 180 -21.15 -5.17 13.22
C LEU A 180 -22.28 -4.45 12.46
N THR A 181 -21.99 -3.99 11.25
CA THR A 181 -22.89 -3.09 10.51
C THR A 181 -23.71 -3.82 9.45
N GLU A 182 -23.25 -5.00 9.03
CA GLU A 182 -23.76 -5.76 7.88
C GLU A 182 -23.78 -4.96 6.57
N PHE A 183 -23.06 -3.83 6.51
CA PHE A 183 -23.00 -3.01 5.31
C PHE A 183 -22.29 -3.75 4.20
N TRP A 184 -22.87 -3.68 3.00
CA TRP A 184 -22.33 -4.32 1.82
C TRP A 184 -21.55 -3.33 0.96
N ALA A 185 -20.47 -3.82 0.35
CA ALA A 185 -19.71 -3.11 -0.67
C ALA A 185 -19.51 -3.98 -1.93
N PRO A 186 -19.57 -3.38 -3.13
CA PRO A 186 -19.43 -4.10 -4.41
C PRO A 186 -18.00 -4.59 -4.67
N ILE A 187 -17.02 -3.98 -4.01
CA ILE A 187 -15.59 -4.29 -4.08
C ILE A 187 -15.03 -4.22 -2.66
N PHE A 188 -13.86 -4.82 -2.41
CA PHE A 188 -13.16 -4.63 -1.14
C PHE A 188 -12.95 -3.14 -0.89
N THR A 189 -13.28 -2.67 0.31
CA THR A 189 -13.30 -1.23 0.58
C THR A 189 -11.91 -0.59 0.62
N ARG A 190 -10.83 -1.38 0.71
CA ARG A 190 -9.46 -0.88 0.47
C ARG A 190 -9.26 -0.47 -0.99
N ASN A 191 -9.97 -1.11 -1.92
CA ASN A 191 -9.88 -0.88 -3.35
C ASN A 191 -10.69 0.37 -3.75
N GLY A 192 -10.31 0.98 -4.87
CA GLY A 192 -11.03 2.15 -5.40
C GLY A 192 -10.92 3.38 -4.50
N PRO A 193 -11.99 4.19 -4.36
CA PRO A 193 -11.90 5.53 -3.76
C PRO A 193 -12.05 5.55 -2.23
N PHE A 194 -12.53 4.49 -1.59
CA PHE A 194 -13.00 4.58 -0.19
C PHE A 194 -11.86 4.86 0.80
N PHE A 195 -10.84 4.01 0.81
CA PHE A 195 -9.68 4.21 1.69
C PHE A 195 -8.77 5.36 1.23
N SER A 196 -8.50 5.44 -0.07
CA SER A 196 -7.47 6.31 -0.65
C SER A 196 -7.82 7.80 -0.61
N THR A 197 -9.08 8.15 -0.86
CA THR A 197 -9.47 9.54 -1.14
C THR A 197 -9.27 10.43 0.09
N LEU A 198 -9.59 9.97 1.31
CA LEU A 198 -9.40 10.78 2.52
C LEU A 198 -7.93 11.03 2.81
N LEU A 199 -7.10 10.01 2.74
CA LEU A 199 -5.66 10.12 3.00
C LEU A 199 -4.97 11.00 1.96
N PHE A 200 -5.35 10.86 0.69
CA PHE A 200 -4.89 11.75 -0.37
C PHE A 200 -5.37 13.19 -0.15
N ALA A 201 -6.64 13.38 0.17
CA ALA A 201 -7.23 14.70 0.42
C ALA A 201 -6.58 15.41 1.61
N ILE A 202 -6.30 14.71 2.72
CA ILE A 202 -5.60 15.26 3.88
C ILE A 202 -4.21 15.77 3.46
N GLY A 203 -3.44 14.95 2.73
CA GLY A 203 -2.12 15.36 2.23
C GLY A 203 -2.19 16.58 1.31
N PHE A 204 -3.18 16.59 0.42
CA PHE A 204 -3.47 17.71 -0.48
C PHE A 204 -3.81 18.99 0.31
N THR A 205 -4.73 18.92 1.27
CA THR A 205 -5.16 20.06 2.09
C THR A 205 -4.02 20.58 2.98
N ILE A 206 -3.20 19.70 3.56
CA ILE A 206 -1.99 20.10 4.31
C ILE A 206 -1.09 20.97 3.43
N ARG A 207 -0.88 20.59 2.16
CA ARG A 207 -0.09 21.39 1.23
C ARG A 207 -0.79 22.71 0.88
N GLN A 208 -2.07 22.66 0.55
CA GLN A 208 -2.86 23.81 0.08
C GLN A 208 -2.96 24.92 1.11
N GLN A 209 -3.22 24.54 2.37
CA GLN A 209 -3.38 25.47 3.49
C GLN A 209 -2.07 25.71 4.26
N ASN A 210 -0.97 25.10 3.81
CA ASN A 210 0.34 25.16 4.48
C ASN A 210 0.25 24.79 5.97
N ILE A 211 -0.50 23.73 6.29
CA ILE A 211 -0.71 23.27 7.66
C ILE A 211 0.62 22.78 8.23
N GLN A 212 0.99 23.28 9.40
CA GLN A 212 2.19 22.89 10.12
C GLN A 212 1.83 22.29 11.47
N ALA A 213 2.61 21.30 11.91
CA ALA A 213 2.54 20.77 13.25
C ALA A 213 3.93 20.72 13.86
N THR A 214 4.02 20.97 15.16
CA THR A 214 5.22 20.65 15.92
C THR A 214 5.45 19.14 15.98
N THR A 215 6.69 18.72 16.23
CA THR A 215 7.01 17.30 16.46
C THR A 215 6.14 16.69 17.55
N LYS A 216 5.84 17.43 18.63
CA LYS A 216 4.98 16.97 19.72
C LYS A 216 3.55 16.71 19.23
N GLN A 217 2.92 17.68 18.56
CA GLN A 217 1.57 17.54 18.02
C GLN A 217 1.46 16.36 17.04
N ALA A 218 2.43 16.23 16.12
CA ALA A 218 2.45 15.16 15.14
C ALA A 218 2.58 13.77 15.79
N LEU A 219 3.50 13.62 16.77
CA LEU A 219 3.66 12.36 17.51
C LEU A 219 2.46 12.05 18.39
N THR A 220 1.85 13.06 19.02
CA THR A 220 0.61 12.87 19.79
C THR A 220 -0.50 12.35 18.89
N LEU A 221 -0.70 12.95 17.71
CA LEU A 221 -1.68 12.46 16.74
C LEU A 221 -1.38 11.02 16.28
N ALA A 222 -0.10 10.72 16.01
CA ALA A 222 0.32 9.39 15.61
C ALA A 222 0.05 8.34 16.70
N LEU A 223 0.40 8.64 17.95
CA LEU A 223 0.22 7.75 19.09
C LEU A 223 -1.25 7.54 19.46
N LEU A 224 -2.06 8.61 19.42
CA LEU A 224 -3.52 8.50 19.61
C LEU A 224 -4.15 7.65 18.50
N GLY A 225 -3.77 7.88 17.24
CA GLY A 225 -4.25 7.07 16.12
C GLY A 225 -3.82 5.61 16.22
N PHE A 226 -2.58 5.34 16.63
CA PHE A 226 -2.07 3.99 16.87
C PHE A 226 -2.85 3.29 17.98
N ALA A 227 -3.02 3.94 19.14
CA ALA A 227 -3.79 3.38 20.25
C ALA A 227 -5.25 3.11 19.84
N MET A 228 -5.87 4.04 19.11
CA MET A 228 -7.23 3.89 18.59
C MET A 228 -7.33 2.71 17.62
N HIS A 229 -6.42 2.59 16.65
CA HIS A 229 -6.38 1.48 15.68
C HIS A 229 -6.33 0.12 16.39
N PHE A 230 -5.42 -0.05 17.35
CA PHE A 230 -5.30 -1.33 18.08
C PHE A 230 -6.51 -1.59 18.98
N THR A 231 -7.06 -0.56 19.60
CA THR A 231 -8.29 -0.69 20.40
C THR A 231 -9.46 -1.13 19.52
N GLU A 232 -9.65 -0.51 18.35
CA GLU A 232 -10.66 -0.91 17.37
C GLU A 232 -10.45 -2.36 16.91
N ALA A 233 -9.22 -2.75 16.54
CA ALA A 233 -8.91 -4.11 16.10
C ALA A 233 -9.23 -5.16 17.19
N LEU A 234 -8.95 -4.86 18.46
CA LEU A 234 -9.28 -5.74 19.58
C LEU A 234 -10.79 -5.86 19.80
N LEU A 235 -11.53 -4.75 19.73
CA LEU A 235 -12.99 -4.73 19.89
C LEU A 235 -13.70 -5.45 18.74
N LEU A 236 -13.26 -5.24 17.52
CA LEU A 236 -13.80 -5.91 16.33
C LEU A 236 -13.54 -7.41 16.35
N ASN A 237 -12.39 -7.85 16.90
CA ASN A 237 -12.10 -9.26 17.08
C ASN A 237 -13.06 -9.99 18.03
N GLN A 238 -13.78 -9.27 18.88
CA GLN A 238 -14.86 -9.82 19.70
C GLN A 238 -16.18 -9.99 18.92
N HIS A 239 -16.27 -9.44 17.71
CA HIS A 239 -17.45 -9.42 16.85
C HIS A 239 -17.13 -10.05 15.48
N GLU A 240 -16.52 -11.23 15.52
CA GLU A 240 -16.24 -12.11 14.35
C GLU A 240 -15.31 -11.55 13.27
N GLN A 241 -14.77 -10.34 13.43
CA GLN A 241 -13.81 -9.76 12.50
C GLN A 241 -12.37 -10.13 12.89
N PRO A 242 -11.62 -10.91 12.08
CA PRO A 242 -10.29 -11.36 12.47
C PRO A 242 -9.34 -10.18 12.72
N PHE A 243 -8.61 -10.22 13.84
CA PHE A 243 -7.73 -9.14 14.27
C PHE A 243 -6.78 -8.64 13.15
N ASN A 244 -6.16 -9.55 12.39
CA ASN A 244 -5.19 -9.26 11.32
C ASN A 244 -5.82 -8.96 9.95
N ALA A 245 -7.13 -9.15 9.78
CA ALA A 245 -7.84 -8.95 8.52
C ALA A 245 -8.28 -7.49 8.30
N ASN A 246 -8.13 -6.62 9.30
CA ASN A 246 -8.50 -5.21 9.15
C ASN A 246 -7.51 -4.49 8.22
N ASP A 247 -7.98 -4.07 7.05
CA ASP A 247 -7.19 -3.31 6.10
C ASP A 247 -6.94 -1.87 6.55
N PHE A 248 -7.97 -1.24 7.09
CA PHE A 248 -7.93 0.08 7.68
C PHE A 248 -9.12 0.29 8.63
N LEU A 249 -8.89 1.12 9.64
CA LEU A 249 -9.77 1.46 10.76
C LEU A 249 -9.81 2.98 10.97
N PHE A 250 -10.68 3.51 11.82
CA PHE A 250 -10.74 4.97 12.04
C PHE A 250 -9.43 5.52 12.60
N GLY A 251 -8.76 4.83 13.52
CA GLY A 251 -7.45 5.21 14.06
C GLY A 251 -6.33 5.23 13.01
N THR A 252 -6.50 4.49 11.90
CA THR A 252 -5.49 4.38 10.82
C THR A 252 -5.26 5.72 10.13
N VAL A 253 -6.33 6.51 9.92
CA VAL A 253 -6.20 7.83 9.28
C VAL A 253 -5.42 8.80 10.16
N LEU A 254 -5.69 8.79 11.48
CA LEU A 254 -5.00 9.63 12.45
C LEU A 254 -3.53 9.22 12.58
N TRP A 255 -3.28 7.92 12.65
CA TRP A 255 -1.93 7.38 12.77
C TRP A 255 -1.07 7.72 11.55
N GLY A 256 -1.57 7.45 10.34
CA GLY A 256 -0.89 7.79 9.09
C GLY A 256 -0.64 9.29 8.96
N THR A 257 -1.64 10.12 9.29
CA THR A 257 -1.53 11.58 9.25
C THR A 257 -0.50 12.10 10.25
N GLY A 258 -0.50 11.58 11.48
CA GLY A 258 0.50 11.94 12.50
C GLY A 258 1.93 11.57 12.06
N CYS A 259 2.13 10.37 11.52
CA CYS A 259 3.41 9.95 10.95
C CYS A 259 3.87 10.89 9.82
N PHE A 260 2.96 11.25 8.91
CA PHE A 260 3.27 12.17 7.81
C PHE A 260 3.63 13.58 8.30
N MET A 261 2.84 14.14 9.22
CA MET A 261 3.11 15.45 9.82
C MET A 261 4.43 15.47 10.61
N TRP A 262 4.81 14.34 11.22
CA TRP A 262 6.08 14.22 11.92
C TRP A 262 7.27 14.30 10.96
N LEU A 263 7.17 13.65 9.79
CA LEU A 263 8.16 13.78 8.72
C LEU A 263 8.25 15.23 8.22
N LEU A 264 7.12 15.91 8.03
CA LEU A 264 7.11 17.32 7.64
C LEU A 264 7.75 18.23 8.70
N ALA A 265 7.57 17.93 9.99
CA ALA A 265 8.19 18.67 11.09
C ALA A 265 9.70 18.46 11.21
N LYS A 266 10.27 17.45 10.53
CA LYS A 266 11.70 17.12 10.54
C LYS A 266 12.27 17.03 9.11
N PRO A 267 12.22 18.10 8.30
CA PRO A 267 12.47 18.02 6.85
C PRO A 267 13.87 17.55 6.44
N THR A 268 14.86 17.69 7.34
CA THR A 268 16.25 17.26 7.14
C THR A 268 16.53 15.84 7.64
N LEU A 269 15.57 15.16 8.27
CA LEU A 269 15.75 13.79 8.74
C LEU A 269 16.09 12.86 7.57
N GLY A 270 17.19 12.12 7.69
CA GLY A 270 17.68 11.25 6.63
C GLY A 270 18.42 11.97 5.49
N GLN A 271 18.67 13.28 5.60
CA GLN A 271 19.48 14.02 4.63
C GLN A 271 20.86 13.39 4.49
N GLY A 272 21.28 13.12 3.25
CA GLY A 272 22.56 12.46 2.94
C GLY A 272 22.59 10.95 3.21
N SER A 273 21.57 10.37 3.85
CA SER A 273 21.55 8.94 4.15
C SER A 273 21.48 8.08 2.88
N TRP A 274 22.15 6.93 2.90
CA TRP A 274 22.02 5.95 1.82
C TRP A 274 20.58 5.45 1.67
N LEU A 275 19.86 5.29 2.79
CA LEU A 275 18.49 4.79 2.80
C LEU A 275 17.54 5.76 2.09
N ALA A 276 17.57 7.06 2.41
CA ALA A 276 16.74 8.05 1.72
C ALA A 276 17.02 8.14 0.21
N ARG A 277 18.27 7.88 -0.23
CA ARG A 277 18.62 7.83 -1.67
C ARG A 277 17.93 6.69 -2.43
N GLN A 278 17.48 5.64 -1.73
CA GLN A 278 16.77 4.52 -2.36
C GLN A 278 15.31 4.83 -2.68
N SER A 279 14.78 5.99 -2.27
CA SER A 279 13.37 6.35 -2.49
C SER A 279 12.95 6.38 -3.96
N LYS A 280 13.90 6.59 -4.88
CA LYS A 280 13.67 6.50 -6.34
C LYS A 280 13.25 5.09 -6.80
N TYR A 281 13.50 4.06 -6.01
CA TYR A 281 13.16 2.67 -6.30
C TYR A 281 11.85 2.22 -5.65
N VAL A 282 11.15 3.08 -4.89
CA VAL A 282 9.93 2.69 -4.17
C VAL A 282 8.85 2.11 -5.08
N LEU A 283 8.56 2.73 -6.23
CA LEU A 283 7.59 2.19 -7.18
C LEU A 283 8.04 0.84 -7.77
N PRO A 284 9.29 0.70 -8.27
CA PRO A 284 9.83 -0.61 -8.65
C PRO A 284 9.74 -1.69 -7.56
N LEU A 285 10.11 -1.36 -6.33
CA LEU A 285 10.01 -2.27 -5.19
C LEU A 285 8.55 -2.67 -4.93
N TYR A 286 7.63 -1.71 -4.96
CA TYR A 286 6.21 -1.95 -4.77
C TYR A 286 5.63 -2.91 -5.80
N VAL A 287 5.90 -2.77 -7.09
CA VAL A 287 5.29 -3.68 -8.08
C VAL A 287 5.91 -5.06 -8.09
N ALA A 288 7.22 -5.16 -7.83
CA ALA A 288 7.99 -6.39 -8.00
C ALA A 288 8.13 -7.25 -6.73
N HIS A 289 7.90 -6.71 -5.53
CA HIS A 289 8.19 -7.45 -4.30
C HIS A 289 7.35 -8.73 -4.14
N LEU A 290 6.04 -8.70 -4.42
CA LEU A 290 5.19 -9.89 -4.24
C LEU A 290 5.57 -11.03 -5.21
N PRO A 291 5.82 -10.76 -6.51
CA PRO A 291 6.41 -11.76 -7.41
C PRO A 291 7.70 -12.37 -6.88
N ILE A 292 8.63 -11.57 -6.34
CA ILE A 292 9.87 -12.12 -5.77
C ILE A 292 9.60 -12.90 -4.48
N ILE A 293 8.67 -12.46 -3.63
CA ILE A 293 8.24 -13.22 -2.44
C ILE A 293 7.70 -14.59 -2.86
N ILE A 294 6.88 -14.67 -3.92
CA ILE A 294 6.36 -15.94 -4.46
C ILE A 294 7.51 -16.85 -4.90
N VAL A 295 8.51 -16.31 -5.62
CA VAL A 295 9.72 -17.08 -5.97
C VAL A 295 10.41 -17.61 -4.71
N MET A 296 10.63 -16.76 -3.72
CA MET A 296 11.31 -17.16 -2.49
C MET A 296 10.51 -18.18 -1.66
N MET A 297 9.17 -18.09 -1.65
CA MET A 297 8.31 -19.08 -1.02
C MET A 297 8.48 -20.45 -1.67
N ASN A 298 8.55 -20.51 -3.02
CA ASN A 298 8.87 -21.75 -3.74
C ASN A 298 10.25 -22.30 -3.38
N VAL A 299 11.27 -21.44 -3.33
CA VAL A 299 12.62 -21.83 -2.90
C VAL A 299 12.58 -22.45 -1.50
N THR A 300 11.96 -21.79 -0.53
CA THR A 300 11.86 -22.35 0.83
C THR A 300 11.06 -23.64 0.89
N GLY A 301 10.02 -23.79 0.04
CA GLY A 301 9.24 -25.02 -0.06
C GLY A 301 10.06 -26.19 -0.61
N ILE A 302 10.80 -25.97 -1.70
CA ILE A 302 11.67 -26.97 -2.33
C ILE A 302 12.75 -27.45 -1.34
N TYR A 303 13.37 -26.53 -0.61
CA TYR A 303 14.39 -26.85 0.40
C TYR A 303 13.81 -27.19 1.77
N GLN A 304 12.49 -27.27 1.92
CA GLN A 304 11.79 -27.57 3.18
C GLN A 304 12.23 -26.68 4.36
N ILE A 305 12.56 -25.41 4.09
CA ILE A 305 12.93 -24.43 5.10
C ILE A 305 11.66 -23.97 5.82
N THR A 306 11.63 -24.07 7.15
CA THR A 306 10.45 -23.77 7.98
C THR A 306 10.76 -22.78 9.11
N GLY A 307 9.72 -22.35 9.83
CA GLY A 307 9.82 -21.50 11.01
C GLY A 307 10.53 -20.16 10.76
N PHE A 308 11.31 -19.70 11.73
CA PHE A 308 12.06 -18.45 11.65
C PHE A 308 13.04 -18.38 10.47
N ALA A 309 13.67 -19.51 10.12
CA ALA A 309 14.60 -19.58 9.00
C ALA A 309 13.91 -19.30 7.66
N LYS A 310 12.67 -19.79 7.49
CA LYS A 310 11.83 -19.49 6.32
C LYS A 310 11.59 -18.00 6.21
N ASP A 311 11.07 -17.39 7.27
CA ASP A 311 10.74 -15.97 7.33
C ASP A 311 11.94 -15.09 6.95
N MET A 312 13.12 -15.36 7.54
CA MET A 312 14.34 -14.63 7.24
C MET A 312 14.81 -14.84 5.80
N THR A 313 14.72 -16.06 5.29
CA THR A 313 15.11 -16.39 3.91
C THR A 313 14.22 -15.68 2.91
N VAL A 314 12.90 -15.70 3.12
CA VAL A 314 11.94 -15.02 2.25
C VAL A 314 12.11 -13.50 2.33
N LEU A 315 12.25 -12.93 3.52
CA LEU A 315 12.43 -11.48 3.68
C LEU A 315 13.73 -10.99 3.05
N ALA A 316 14.86 -11.62 3.36
CA ALA A 316 16.15 -11.25 2.79
C ALA A 316 16.16 -11.47 1.27
N GLY A 317 15.64 -12.60 0.79
CA GLY A 317 15.51 -12.90 -0.63
C GLY A 317 14.59 -11.94 -1.38
N ALA A 318 13.47 -11.53 -0.76
CA ALA A 318 12.58 -10.53 -1.32
C ALA A 318 13.27 -9.18 -1.46
N ILE A 319 13.89 -8.66 -0.38
CA ILE A 319 14.58 -7.38 -0.42
C ILE A 319 15.73 -7.43 -1.44
N ILE A 320 16.66 -8.39 -1.30
CA ILE A 320 17.84 -8.49 -2.15
C ILE A 320 17.44 -8.77 -3.60
N GLY A 321 16.58 -9.76 -3.82
CA GLY A 321 16.12 -10.18 -5.14
C GLY A 321 15.38 -9.07 -5.88
N THR A 322 14.46 -8.35 -5.21
CA THR A 322 13.80 -7.21 -5.83
C THR A 322 14.77 -6.07 -6.13
N PHE A 323 15.69 -5.73 -5.21
CA PHE A 323 16.70 -4.71 -5.48
C PHE A 323 17.61 -5.08 -6.64
N LEU A 324 18.08 -6.33 -6.72
CA LEU A 324 18.91 -6.83 -7.82
C LEU A 324 18.17 -6.79 -9.15
N LEU A 325 16.91 -7.26 -9.19
CA LEU A 325 16.06 -7.21 -10.37
C LEU A 325 15.95 -5.76 -10.89
N VAL A 326 15.62 -4.83 -10.00
CA VAL A 326 15.48 -3.40 -10.35
C VAL A 326 16.81 -2.82 -10.86
N LYS A 327 17.94 -3.16 -10.23
CA LYS A 327 19.27 -2.69 -10.64
C LYS A 327 19.74 -3.25 -11.97
N LEU A 328 19.46 -4.52 -12.25
CA LEU A 328 19.76 -5.15 -13.53
C LEU A 328 18.92 -4.52 -14.64
N LEU A 329 17.63 -4.32 -14.39
CA LEU A 329 16.72 -3.70 -15.34
C LEU A 329 17.03 -2.23 -15.58
N GLU A 330 17.54 -1.47 -14.59
CA GLU A 330 17.90 -0.04 -14.70
C GLU A 330 18.84 0.26 -15.88
N LYS A 331 19.64 -0.73 -16.31
CA LYS A 331 20.57 -0.63 -17.43
C LYS A 331 19.95 -1.00 -18.80
N THR A 332 18.69 -1.40 -18.83
CA THR A 332 18.01 -1.90 -20.04
C THR A 332 16.85 -0.99 -20.46
N PRO A 333 16.44 -1.02 -21.75
CA PRO A 333 15.25 -0.28 -22.21
C PRO A 333 13.95 -0.68 -21.49
N LEU A 334 13.89 -1.91 -20.94
CA LEU A 334 12.73 -2.45 -20.25
C LEU A 334 12.37 -1.70 -18.98
N TYR A 335 13.33 -1.04 -18.31
CA TYR A 335 13.07 -0.28 -17.09
C TYR A 335 11.96 0.76 -17.25
N ARG A 336 11.94 1.44 -18.41
CA ARG A 336 10.94 2.47 -18.70
C ARG A 336 9.55 1.87 -18.87
N TRP A 337 9.46 0.68 -19.45
CA TRP A 337 8.18 -0.01 -19.64
C TRP A 337 7.64 -0.62 -18.34
N LEU A 338 8.53 -1.17 -17.52
CA LEU A 338 8.16 -1.87 -16.29
C LEU A 338 7.88 -0.91 -15.12
N PHE A 339 8.50 0.28 -15.09
CA PHE A 339 8.49 1.12 -13.89
C PHE A 339 8.21 2.61 -14.14
N ARG A 340 7.88 3.04 -15.37
CA ARG A 340 7.66 4.47 -15.70
C ARG A 340 6.48 4.78 -16.61
#